data_AF-A0A7S4LHG2-F1
#
_entry.id   AF-A0A7S4LHG2-F1
#
_cell.length_a   1.000
_cell.length_b   1.000
_cell.length_c   1.000
_cell.angle_alpha   90.00
_cell.angle_beta   90.00
_cell.angle_gamma   90.00
#
_symmetry.space_group_name_H-M   'P 1'
#
loop_
_entity.id
_entity.type
_entity.pdbx_description
1 polymer ?
#
loop_
_entity_poly.entity_id
_entity_poly.type
_entity_poly.pdbx_seq_one_letter_code
_entity_poly.pdbx_strand_id
1 'polypeptide(L)'
;EELELLGCPCDDAAVFHSFRELVDPDAAHPWQLWYLRAAHVMILIGDCLFVHGAVRSRGLLLVPADECRDGEMETQPPGVRLPASTPIEDWVAEVNAWKARQLRAFEAFPRFRRPQGRRGEERWRGGAPLM
;
A
#
# COMPACT_ATOMS: atom_id res chain seq x y z
N GLU A 1 -14.82 19.64 -9.83
CA GLU A 1 -14.06 20.89 -9.59
C GLU A 1 -12.81 21.05 -10.46
N GLU A 2 -11.68 20.34 -10.28
CA GLU A 2 -10.48 20.58 -11.13
C GLU A 2 -10.60 20.06 -12.59
N LEU A 3 -11.31 18.96 -12.83
CA LEU A 3 -11.46 18.38 -14.18
C LEU A 3 -12.50 19.12 -15.04
N GLU A 4 -13.48 19.77 -14.42
CA GLU A 4 -14.47 20.61 -15.13
C GLU A 4 -13.83 21.87 -15.73
N LEU A 5 -12.76 22.38 -15.10
CA LEU A 5 -11.99 23.53 -15.59
C LEU A 5 -11.23 23.25 -16.90
N LEU A 6 -11.00 21.97 -17.23
CA LEU A 6 -10.25 21.56 -18.43
C LEU A 6 -11.15 21.24 -19.63
N GLY A 7 -12.48 21.32 -19.50
CA GLY A 7 -13.42 21.10 -20.60
C GLY A 7 -13.43 19.68 -21.17
N CYS A 8 -12.75 18.74 -20.53
CA CYS A 8 -12.78 17.33 -20.89
C CYS A 8 -13.87 16.63 -20.06
N PRO A 9 -14.93 16.08 -20.69
CA PRO A 9 -15.88 15.25 -19.98
C PRO A 9 -15.12 14.02 -19.45
N CYS A 10 -14.87 13.99 -18.15
CA CYS A 10 -14.28 12.88 -17.44
C CYS A 10 -15.35 12.36 -16.48
N ASP A 11 -15.83 11.14 -16.72
CA ASP A 11 -16.73 10.45 -15.82
C ASP A 11 -15.94 9.62 -14.79
N ASP A 12 -16.60 9.17 -13.73
CA ASP A 12 -15.98 8.36 -12.67
C ASP A 12 -15.32 7.09 -13.23
N ALA A 13 -15.87 6.53 -14.31
CA ALA A 13 -15.32 5.37 -14.98
C ALA A 13 -13.96 5.70 -15.60
N ALA A 14 -13.82 6.83 -16.29
CA ALA A 14 -12.56 7.30 -16.85
C ALA A 14 -11.51 7.57 -15.76
N VAL A 15 -11.89 8.19 -14.65
CA VAL A 15 -11.00 8.39 -13.49
C VAL A 15 -10.52 7.03 -12.95
N PHE A 16 -11.44 6.10 -12.72
CA PHE A 16 -11.12 4.77 -12.23
C PHE A 16 -10.20 4.00 -13.17
N HIS A 17 -10.47 4.03 -14.48
CA HIS A 17 -9.63 3.39 -15.48
C HIS A 17 -8.23 4.00 -15.51
N SER A 18 -8.11 5.33 -15.49
CA SER A 18 -6.81 6.02 -15.48
C SER A 18 -5.97 5.64 -14.25
N PHE A 19 -6.59 5.57 -13.06
CA PHE A 19 -5.88 5.15 -11.85
C PHE A 19 -5.40 3.71 -11.96
N ARG A 20 -6.25 2.80 -12.47
CA ARG A 20 -5.89 1.38 -12.62
C ARG A 20 -4.72 1.19 -13.57
N GLU A 21 -4.67 1.91 -14.68
CA GLU A 21 -3.55 1.85 -15.63
C GLU A 21 -2.23 2.33 -15.00
N LEU A 22 -2.28 3.36 -14.15
CA LEU A 22 -1.08 3.90 -13.50
C LEU A 22 -0.46 2.95 -12.47
N VAL A 23 -1.24 2.00 -11.94
CA VAL A 23 -0.78 1.01 -10.96
C VAL A 23 -0.70 -0.42 -11.53
N ASP A 24 -1.14 -0.67 -12.77
CA ASP A 24 -1.06 -2.00 -13.38
C ASP A 24 0.39 -2.33 -13.79
N PRO A 25 1.04 -3.36 -13.23
CA PRO A 25 2.41 -3.73 -13.58
C PRO A 25 2.62 -4.02 -15.08
N ASP A 26 1.56 -4.40 -15.79
CA ASP A 26 1.58 -4.75 -17.22
C ASP A 26 1.23 -3.57 -18.14
N ALA A 27 0.91 -2.39 -17.59
CA ALA A 27 0.65 -1.19 -18.39
C ALA A 27 1.93 -0.68 -19.08
N ALA A 28 1.75 0.11 -20.15
CA ALA A 28 2.88 0.71 -20.86
C ALA A 28 3.69 1.68 -19.98
N HIS A 29 3.00 2.41 -19.10
CA HIS A 29 3.59 3.45 -18.24
C HIS A 29 3.00 3.44 -16.83
N PRO A 30 3.33 2.45 -15.98
CA PRO A 30 2.78 2.35 -14.63
C PRO A 30 3.53 3.28 -13.66
N TRP A 31 3.45 4.57 -13.95
CA TRP A 31 4.22 5.61 -13.26
C TRP A 31 4.01 5.60 -11.75
N GLN A 32 2.79 5.36 -11.30
CA GLN A 32 2.49 5.33 -9.88
C GLN A 32 3.12 4.11 -9.20
N LEU A 33 3.19 2.97 -9.89
CA LEU A 33 3.93 1.82 -9.39
C LEU A 33 5.43 2.10 -9.30
N TRP A 34 6.02 2.80 -10.28
CA TRP A 34 7.43 3.21 -10.23
C TRP A 34 7.71 4.18 -9.08
N TYR A 35 6.86 5.18 -8.88
CA TYR A 35 6.92 6.08 -7.74
C TYR A 35 6.86 5.29 -6.42
N LEU A 36 5.89 4.37 -6.31
CA LEU A 36 5.75 3.53 -5.12
C LEU A 36 6.97 2.66 -4.91
N ARG A 37 7.61 2.10 -5.94
CA ARG A 37 8.86 1.32 -5.81
C ARG A 37 9.99 2.17 -5.21
N ALA A 38 10.18 3.38 -5.71
CA ALA A 38 11.23 4.30 -5.28
C ALA A 38 10.97 4.90 -3.87
N ALA A 39 9.72 5.02 -3.45
CA ALA A 39 9.37 5.64 -2.18
C ALA A 39 9.84 4.81 -0.96
N HIS A 40 10.33 5.52 0.06
CA HIS A 40 10.55 5.00 1.40
C HIS A 40 9.45 5.52 2.34
N VAL A 41 9.05 4.68 3.29
CA VAL A 41 8.09 5.06 4.34
C VAL A 41 8.79 5.83 5.45
N MET A 42 10.05 5.46 5.73
CA MET A 42 10.91 6.12 6.70
C MET A 42 12.28 6.36 6.08
N ILE A 43 12.89 7.51 6.33
CA ILE A 43 14.25 7.82 5.89
C ILE A 43 15.02 8.39 7.07
N LEU A 44 16.22 7.87 7.32
CA LEU A 44 17.15 8.44 8.28
C LEU A 44 18.23 9.22 7.52
N ILE A 45 18.42 10.49 7.83
CA ILE A 45 19.47 11.33 7.27
C ILE A 45 20.24 11.95 8.44
N GLY A 46 21.49 11.51 8.64
CA GLY A 46 22.23 11.84 9.85
C GLY A 46 21.52 11.27 11.07
N ASP A 47 21.17 12.13 12.02
CA ASP A 47 20.41 11.80 13.24
C ASP A 47 18.91 12.14 13.12
N CYS A 48 18.46 12.59 11.95
CA CYS A 48 17.10 13.05 11.73
C CYS A 48 16.27 11.96 11.05
N LEU A 49 15.17 11.55 11.69
CA LEU A 49 14.20 10.62 11.13
C LEU A 49 13.06 11.36 10.42
N PHE A 50 12.87 11.06 9.15
CA PHE A 50 11.81 11.61 8.30
C PHE A 50 10.73 10.56 8.07
N VAL A 51 9.48 10.96 8.32
CA VAL A 51 8.26 10.19 8.05
C VAL A 51 7.21 11.14 7.47
N HIS A 52 6.27 10.62 6.67
CA HIS A 52 5.26 11.48 6.05
C HIS A 52 4.30 12.13 7.07
N GLY A 53 3.97 11.41 8.14
CA GLY A 53 3.10 11.88 9.22
C GLY A 53 3.84 12.01 10.55
N ALA A 54 3.29 11.41 11.59
CA ALA A 54 3.94 11.37 12.91
C ALA A 54 3.93 9.94 13.47
N VAL A 55 5.00 9.56 14.16
CA VAL A 55 5.01 8.31 14.93
C VAL A 55 4.55 8.60 16.35
N ARG A 56 3.40 8.03 16.73
CA ARG A 56 2.92 8.06 18.12
C ARG A 56 3.75 7.08 18.95
N SER A 57 3.89 7.31 20.26
CA SER A 57 4.68 6.42 21.15
C SER A 57 4.27 4.95 21.04
N ARG A 58 2.96 4.66 20.89
CA ARG A 58 2.44 3.31 20.66
C ARG A 58 2.90 2.65 19.35
N GLY A 59 3.37 3.42 18.39
CA GLY A 59 3.85 2.96 17.08
C GLY A 59 5.38 2.89 16.97
N LEU A 60 6.13 3.30 18.00
CA LEU A 60 7.59 3.17 17.99
C LEU A 60 7.99 1.70 17.88
N LEU A 61 9.00 1.41 17.07
CA LEU A 61 9.55 0.07 16.85
C LEU A 61 8.52 -0.95 16.34
N LEU A 62 7.39 -0.49 15.80
CA LEU A 62 6.40 -1.35 15.18
C LEU A 62 6.72 -1.48 13.70
N VAL A 63 6.83 -2.73 13.24
CA VAL A 63 6.77 -3.09 11.82
C VAL A 63 5.34 -3.56 11.56
N PRO A 64 4.61 -2.96 10.60
CA PRO A 64 3.24 -3.38 10.34
C PRO A 64 3.19 -4.84 9.86
N ALA A 65 2.00 -5.43 10.00
CA ALA A 65 1.74 -6.76 9.50
C ALA A 65 1.77 -6.80 7.97
N ASP A 66 2.15 -7.95 7.40
CA ASP A 66 1.91 -8.16 5.99
C ASP A 66 0.39 -8.36 5.75
N GLU A 67 -0.18 -7.74 4.72
CA GLU A 67 -1.57 -8.03 4.33
C GLU A 67 -1.68 -9.50 3.87
N CYS A 68 -2.62 -10.25 4.46
CA CYS A 68 -2.85 -11.66 4.12
C CYS A 68 -3.08 -11.85 2.63
N ARG A 69 -2.41 -12.88 2.08
CA ARG A 69 -2.54 -13.31 0.69
C ARG A 69 -3.91 -13.98 0.45
N ASP A 70 -4.35 -13.89 -0.79
CA ASP A 70 -5.40 -14.74 -1.38
C ASP A 70 -6.85 -14.48 -0.95
N GLY A 71 -7.18 -13.29 -0.47
CA GLY A 71 -8.59 -12.88 -0.28
C GLY A 71 -9.34 -13.69 0.78
N GLU A 72 -8.64 -14.55 1.52
CA GLU A 72 -9.16 -15.16 2.73
C GLU A 72 -9.10 -14.11 3.85
N MET A 73 -10.22 -13.97 4.55
CA MET A 73 -10.32 -13.13 5.73
C MET A 73 -9.63 -13.82 6.92
N GLU A 74 -8.43 -14.34 6.74
CA GLU A 74 -7.61 -14.69 7.89
C GLU A 74 -7.27 -13.39 8.61
N THR A 75 -7.48 -13.38 9.92
CA THR A 75 -7.04 -12.32 10.82
C THR A 75 -5.64 -11.91 10.41
N GLN A 76 -5.48 -10.69 9.90
CA GLN A 76 -4.16 -10.15 9.57
C GLN A 76 -3.27 -10.40 10.79
N PRO A 77 -2.09 -11.01 10.62
CA PRO A 77 -1.20 -11.25 11.75
C PRO A 77 -0.95 -9.91 12.44
N PRO A 78 -0.69 -9.88 13.76
CA PRO A 78 -0.36 -8.62 14.40
C PRO A 78 0.95 -8.07 13.81
N GLY A 79 1.06 -6.74 13.77
CA GLY A 79 2.36 -6.11 13.49
C GLY A 79 3.40 -6.55 14.52
N VAL A 80 4.65 -6.63 14.09
CA VAL A 80 5.77 -7.08 14.92
C VAL A 80 6.36 -5.89 15.65
N ARG A 81 6.44 -5.96 16.98
CA ARG A 81 7.18 -4.97 17.77
C ARG A 81 8.61 -5.45 17.96
N LEU A 82 9.56 -4.66 17.46
CA LEU A 82 10.99 -4.92 17.62
C LEU A 82 11.44 -4.63 19.07
N PRO A 83 12.52 -5.27 19.56
CA PRO A 83 13.07 -5.01 20.88
C PRO A 83 13.42 -3.53 21.10
N ALA A 84 13.27 -3.03 22.33
CA ALA A 84 13.60 -1.64 22.66
C ALA A 84 15.08 -1.27 22.40
N SER A 85 15.97 -2.27 22.35
CA SER A 85 17.40 -2.12 22.03
C SER A 85 17.68 -2.05 20.53
N THR A 86 16.67 -2.12 19.67
CA THR A 86 16.84 -2.10 18.21
C THR A 86 17.37 -0.72 17.78
N PRO A 87 18.50 -0.67 17.05
CA PRO A 87 18.97 0.56 16.41
C PRO A 87 17.89 1.20 15.52
N ILE A 88 17.88 2.53 15.42
CA ILE A 88 16.87 3.24 14.63
C ILE A 88 17.00 2.91 13.14
N GLU A 89 18.22 2.68 12.68
CA GLU A 89 18.59 2.26 11.33
C GLU A 89 17.92 0.92 10.97
N ASP A 90 17.98 -0.04 11.88
CA ASP A 90 17.40 -1.37 11.70
C ASP A 90 15.87 -1.28 11.64
N TRP A 91 15.26 -0.45 12.48
CA TRP A 91 13.81 -0.22 12.40
C TRP A 91 13.40 0.44 11.09
N VAL A 92 14.15 1.43 10.60
CA VAL A 92 13.92 2.06 9.29
C VAL A 92 14.05 1.04 8.16
N ALA A 93 15.08 0.20 8.20
CA ALA A 93 15.29 -0.86 7.22
C ALA A 93 14.11 -1.84 7.21
N GLU A 94 13.66 -2.31 8.38
CA GLU A 94 12.55 -3.26 8.50
C GLU A 94 11.21 -2.68 7.99
N VAL A 95 10.91 -1.42 8.29
CA VAL A 95 9.68 -0.78 7.81
C VAL A 95 9.70 -0.60 6.29
N ASN A 96 10.83 -0.20 5.71
CA ASN A 96 10.97 -0.11 4.26
C ASN A 96 10.95 -1.48 3.59
N ALA A 97 11.52 -2.51 4.23
CA ALA A 97 11.47 -3.90 3.77
C ALA A 97 10.03 -4.44 3.79
N TRP A 98 9.25 -4.12 4.83
CA TRP A 98 7.82 -4.41 4.88
C TRP A 98 7.08 -3.80 3.69
N LYS A 99 7.25 -2.49 3.43
CA LYS A 99 6.63 -1.84 2.26
C LYS A 99 7.04 -2.52 0.95
N ALA A 100 8.29 -2.94 0.82
CA ALA A 100 8.74 -3.67 -0.36
C ALA A 100 8.08 -5.06 -0.50
N ARG A 101 7.84 -5.77 0.61
CA ARG A 101 7.07 -7.03 0.61
C ARG A 101 5.62 -6.79 0.17
N GLN A 102 4.98 -5.75 0.69
CA GLN A 102 3.61 -5.37 0.32
C GLN A 102 3.50 -5.06 -1.18
N LEU A 103 4.47 -4.33 -1.72
CA LEU A 103 4.49 -4.02 -3.15
C LEU A 103 4.70 -5.25 -4.03
N ARG A 104 5.59 -6.18 -3.63
CA ARG A 104 5.73 -7.46 -4.34
C ARG A 104 4.46 -8.30 -4.29
N ALA A 105 3.77 -8.31 -3.15
CA ALA A 105 2.47 -8.96 -3.04
C ALA A 105 1.43 -8.27 -3.93
N PHE A 106 1.49 -6.94 -4.07
CA PHE A 106 0.72 -6.18 -5.05
C PHE A 106 0.95 -6.64 -6.48
N GLU A 107 2.19 -6.63 -6.92
CA GLU A 107 2.58 -6.97 -8.29
C GLU A 107 2.29 -8.44 -8.65
N ALA A 108 2.36 -9.36 -7.68
CA ALA A 108 2.01 -10.76 -7.91
C ALA A 108 0.51 -10.97 -8.16
N PHE A 109 -0.35 -10.10 -7.61
CA PHE A 109 -1.81 -10.24 -7.69
C PHE A 109 -2.51 -8.89 -7.91
N PRO A 110 -2.18 -8.11 -8.95
CA PRO A 110 -2.54 -6.69 -9.06
C PRO A 110 -4.06 -6.44 -9.16
N ARG A 111 -4.84 -7.50 -9.45
CA ARG A 111 -6.29 -7.46 -9.61
C ARG A 111 -6.99 -8.09 -8.41
N PHE A 112 -8.14 -7.52 -8.07
CA PHE A 112 -9.10 -8.13 -7.15
C PHE A 112 -9.54 -9.49 -7.72
N ARG A 113 -9.41 -10.56 -6.93
CA ARG A 113 -9.93 -11.88 -7.30
C ARG A 113 -11.40 -11.95 -6.87
N ARG A 114 -12.27 -12.42 -7.76
CA ARG A 114 -13.64 -12.80 -7.37
C ARG A 114 -13.59 -14.21 -6.80
N PRO A 115 -14.17 -14.49 -5.61
CA PRO A 115 -14.32 -15.86 -5.16
C PRO A 115 -15.17 -16.63 -6.18
N GLN A 116 -14.68 -17.78 -6.65
CA GLN A 116 -15.46 -18.68 -7.50
C GLN A 116 -16.68 -19.16 -6.70
N GLY A 117 -17.88 -18.86 -7.19
CA GLY A 117 -19.14 -19.42 -6.66
C GLY A 117 -20.14 -18.44 -6.05
N ARG A 118 -19.83 -17.15 -5.91
CA ARG A 118 -20.81 -16.14 -5.46
C ARG A 118 -20.97 -15.02 -6.49
N ARG A 119 -22.09 -15.04 -7.22
CA ARG A 119 -22.51 -13.90 -8.05
C ARG A 119 -22.86 -12.73 -7.12
N GLY A 120 -22.16 -11.61 -7.25
CA GLY A 120 -22.53 -10.34 -6.62
C GLY A 120 -21.66 -9.86 -5.46
N GLU A 121 -20.64 -10.61 -5.03
CA GLU A 121 -19.70 -10.16 -3.99
C GLU A 121 -18.36 -9.74 -4.63
N GLU A 122 -18.11 -8.43 -4.70
CA GLU A 122 -16.80 -7.87 -5.05
C GLU A 122 -15.95 -7.72 -3.80
N ARG A 123 -14.76 -8.34 -3.75
CA ARG A 123 -13.82 -8.25 -2.62
C ARG A 123 -12.50 -8.99 -2.94
N TRP A 124 -11.25 -8.56 -2.67
CA TRP A 124 -10.67 -7.38 -2.00
C TRP A 124 -9.15 -7.20 -2.30
N ARG A 125 -8.64 -5.98 -2.04
CA ARG A 125 -7.32 -5.61 -1.52
C ARG A 125 -7.54 -4.50 -0.49
N GLY A 126 -7.02 -4.65 0.74
CA GLY A 126 -7.01 -3.64 1.81
C GLY A 126 -8.37 -3.28 2.44
N GLY A 127 -8.71 -3.90 3.58
CA GLY A 127 -9.74 -3.44 4.53
C GLY A 127 -11.21 -3.62 4.11
N ALA A 128 -12.10 -3.81 5.09
CA ALA A 128 -13.54 -3.78 4.85
C ALA A 128 -13.98 -2.38 4.36
N PRO A 129 -15.14 -2.23 3.69
CA PRO A 129 -15.65 -0.92 3.36
C PRO A 129 -15.96 -0.24 4.69
N LEU A 130 -15.59 1.02 4.83
CA LEU A 130 -16.13 1.82 5.90
C LEU A 130 -17.66 1.81 5.72
N MET A 131 -18.37 1.14 6.64
CA MET A 131 -19.78 1.40 6.90
C MET A 131 -19.89 2.72 7.65
#